data_AF-A0A955NWM3-F1
#
_entry.id   AF-A0A955NWM3-F1
#
_cell.length_a   1.000
_cell.length_b   1.000
_cell.length_c   1.000
_cell.angle_alpha   90.00
_cell.angle_beta   90.00
_cell.angle_gamma   90.00
#
_symmetry.space_group_name_H-M   'P 1'
#
loop_
_entity.id
_entity.type
_entity.pdbx_description
1 polymer ?
#
loop_
_entity_poly.entity_id
_entity_poly.type
_entity_poly.pdbx_seq_one_letter_code
_entity_poly.pdbx_strand_id
1 'polypeptide(L)'
;MMALTRINNNISAINANRNLRTTSNDLSKSLERLSSGLRINRASDDAAGLTISENLRAQINGLNRAVDNASDAINLVNTAEGALIETTSRLQRIRVLAIQAANSGTNDSVALQAIQDEIETSIQEITRIADTTQFATRRLLNGEHQNTASVTGGTGLGVSVAPDPINSTLSTGTHFLEVTQLTSGSLTLTDGVDAIANSGATGLSGSTFDSGTYDLVLSNVRQAAARQVALDVRIGDPNLPAPTAGTTVAGLDFTNGAGASFTLGTTDVITFTGTENDGSSFTATITVGAGTTLNDLATILGVALGADSASYDASTGTFLITAATTGLSSTSIQFTVDDDGGGAPPELSAGQVVRTQGNDNDGVLTIGDGPAITVVAGGTYTVLGRDPADPREPQPQLTLTLGATITGGTVPLQIVQAAYSAQLDAGQSVAFQNGDKNIQFRSGTGGGFPSGETVTLDFDATINLGTGTSRTFVISAVNQSLNFQIGANAGQNVRVAFGDLSANNLGFTDETQPNGNTRVVSQINITSVTGANEAIAIVDEAIRQVNTQRSALGAFTNRLEATINNLGVAAENLTASESRIRDADIAFETTRFTRNQILIQSGISILGQANLLPQNVLSLLG
;
A
#
# COMPACT_ATOMS: atom_id res chain seq x y z
N MET A 1 -43.95 -95.56 16.55
CA MET A 1 -43.35 -96.22 15.38
C MET A 1 -43.76 -95.46 14.13
N MET A 2 -42.83 -94.74 13.48
CA MET A 2 -43.06 -94.14 12.17
C MET A 2 -42.92 -95.23 11.11
N ALA A 3 -43.94 -95.40 10.28
CA ALA A 3 -43.96 -96.38 9.19
C ALA A 3 -42.94 -96.00 8.09
N LEU A 4 -41.97 -96.90 7.85
CA LEU A 4 -41.02 -96.84 6.75
C LEU A 4 -41.65 -97.49 5.50
N THR A 5 -42.30 -96.71 4.64
CA THR A 5 -43.03 -97.23 3.45
C THR A 5 -42.42 -96.85 2.09
N ARG A 6 -41.15 -96.42 2.00
CA ARG A 6 -40.48 -96.15 0.70
C ARG A 6 -38.99 -96.53 0.73
N ILE A 7 -38.58 -97.47 -0.14
CA ILE A 7 -37.20 -98.02 -0.23
C ILE A 7 -36.33 -97.27 -1.26
N ASN A 8 -36.92 -96.74 -2.34
CA ASN A 8 -36.17 -96.09 -3.44
C ASN A 8 -35.66 -94.68 -3.14
N ASN A 9 -36.23 -93.97 -2.15
CA ASN A 9 -35.79 -92.63 -1.77
C ASN A 9 -35.49 -92.61 -0.28
N ASN A 10 -34.21 -92.61 0.07
CA ASN A 10 -33.74 -92.51 1.45
C ASN A 10 -33.80 -91.05 1.91
N ILE A 11 -34.96 -90.66 2.44
CA ILE A 11 -35.21 -89.29 2.91
C ILE A 11 -34.26 -88.91 4.05
N SER A 12 -33.86 -89.86 4.90
CA SER A 12 -32.90 -89.64 5.99
C SER A 12 -31.50 -89.32 5.48
N ALA A 13 -31.03 -90.04 4.46
CA ALA A 13 -29.74 -89.73 3.81
C ALA A 13 -29.79 -88.43 3.00
N ILE A 14 -30.91 -88.12 2.32
CA ILE A 14 -31.08 -86.84 1.61
C ILE A 14 -31.07 -85.65 2.58
N ASN A 15 -31.75 -85.79 3.73
CA ASN A 15 -31.73 -84.77 4.77
C ASN A 15 -30.34 -84.63 5.41
N ALA A 16 -29.66 -85.74 5.69
CA ALA A 16 -28.28 -85.72 6.18
C ALA A 16 -27.32 -85.07 5.16
N ASN A 17 -27.47 -85.35 3.87
CA ASN A 17 -26.68 -84.74 2.80
C ASN A 17 -26.96 -83.24 2.65
N ARG A 18 -28.23 -82.82 2.73
CA ARG A 18 -28.61 -81.41 2.74
C ARG A 18 -27.98 -80.67 3.92
N ASN A 19 -28.05 -81.26 5.12
CA ASN A 19 -27.42 -80.70 6.32
C ASN A 19 -25.90 -80.65 6.18
N LEU A 20 -25.26 -81.71 5.66
CA LEU A 20 -23.82 -81.73 5.38
C LEU A 20 -23.38 -80.65 4.39
N ARG A 21 -24.14 -80.42 3.32
CA ARG A 21 -23.88 -79.34 2.35
C ARG A 21 -23.97 -77.97 3.01
N THR A 22 -24.98 -77.74 3.86
CA THR A 22 -25.11 -76.50 4.63
C THR A 22 -23.91 -76.32 5.57
N THR A 23 -23.55 -77.33 6.35
CA THR A 23 -22.39 -77.26 7.25
C THR A 23 -21.07 -77.10 6.50
N SER A 24 -20.92 -77.72 5.33
CA SER A 24 -19.75 -77.55 4.46
C SER A 24 -19.62 -76.10 3.99
N ASN A 25 -20.73 -75.48 3.58
CA ASN A 25 -20.73 -74.07 3.18
C ASN A 25 -20.42 -73.15 4.37
N ASP A 26 -20.95 -73.44 5.55
CA ASP A 26 -20.69 -72.67 6.77
C ASP A 26 -19.24 -72.83 7.26
N LEU A 27 -18.63 -74.00 7.10
CA LEU A 27 -17.20 -74.20 7.35
C LEU A 27 -16.36 -73.34 6.40
N SER A 28 -16.65 -73.38 5.09
CA SER A 28 -15.94 -72.57 4.10
C SER A 28 -16.04 -71.07 4.39
N LYS A 29 -17.21 -70.58 4.83
CA LYS A 29 -17.40 -69.19 5.26
C LYS A 29 -16.58 -68.82 6.49
N SER A 30 -16.59 -69.67 7.54
CA SER A 30 -15.74 -69.40 8.72
C SER A 30 -14.25 -69.46 8.38
N LEU A 31 -13.83 -70.31 7.44
CA LEU A 31 -12.46 -70.32 6.91
C LEU A 31 -12.12 -69.03 6.17
N GLU A 32 -13.02 -68.54 5.32
CA GLU A 32 -12.86 -67.28 4.59
C GLU A 32 -12.75 -66.08 5.55
N ARG A 33 -13.59 -66.04 6.59
CA ARG A 33 -13.54 -65.00 7.63
C ARG A 33 -12.28 -65.09 8.50
N LEU A 34 -11.87 -66.30 8.88
CA LEU A 34 -10.64 -66.51 9.65
C LEU A 34 -9.39 -66.14 8.84
N SER A 35 -9.41 -66.43 7.55
CA SER A 35 -8.29 -66.13 6.64
C SER A 35 -8.22 -64.65 6.27
N SER A 36 -9.36 -63.96 6.14
CA SER A 36 -9.40 -62.53 5.82
C SER A 36 -9.31 -61.63 7.06
N GLY A 37 -9.66 -62.16 8.24
CA GLY A 37 -9.85 -61.36 9.46
C GLY A 37 -11.12 -60.51 9.44
N LEU A 38 -11.93 -60.61 8.38
CA LEU A 38 -13.10 -59.77 8.16
C LEU A 38 -14.39 -60.59 8.30
N ARG A 39 -15.37 -60.04 9.03
CA ARG A 39 -16.74 -60.54 9.13
C ARG A 39 -17.51 -60.36 7.81
N ILE A 40 -17.26 -59.26 7.10
CA ILE A 40 -17.93 -58.90 5.84
C ILE A 40 -16.89 -58.89 4.72
N ASN A 41 -16.85 -59.98 3.93
CA ASN A 41 -15.89 -60.11 2.83
C ASN A 41 -16.51 -59.82 1.45
N ARG A 42 -17.84 -60.04 1.31
CA ARG A 42 -18.58 -59.83 0.05
C ARG A 42 -19.90 -59.13 0.31
N ALA A 43 -20.45 -58.47 -0.71
CA ALA A 43 -21.75 -57.79 -0.62
C ALA A 43 -22.91 -58.74 -0.26
N SER A 44 -22.77 -60.04 -0.54
CA SER A 44 -23.74 -61.08 -0.16
C SER A 44 -23.81 -61.37 1.34
N ASP A 45 -22.78 -61.00 2.12
CA ASP A 45 -22.75 -61.24 3.57
C ASP A 45 -23.52 -60.15 4.33
N ASP A 46 -23.29 -58.88 3.96
CA ASP A 46 -24.03 -57.71 4.43
C ASP A 46 -23.79 -56.54 3.45
N ALA A 47 -24.76 -56.29 2.57
CA ALA A 47 -24.64 -55.24 1.56
C ALA A 47 -24.56 -53.84 2.18
N ALA A 48 -25.34 -53.57 3.24
CA ALA A 48 -25.38 -52.27 3.89
C ALA A 48 -24.10 -52.02 4.70
N GLY A 49 -23.65 -53.03 5.47
CA GLY A 49 -22.40 -52.97 6.22
C GLY A 49 -21.19 -52.76 5.32
N LEU A 50 -21.13 -53.45 4.17
CA LEU A 50 -20.05 -53.27 3.19
C LEU A 50 -20.04 -51.85 2.61
N THR A 51 -21.19 -51.30 2.22
CA THR A 51 -21.26 -49.92 1.68
C THR A 51 -20.79 -48.89 2.71
N ILE A 52 -21.20 -49.03 3.97
CA ILE A 52 -20.76 -48.12 5.04
C ILE A 52 -19.25 -48.27 5.26
N SER A 53 -18.71 -49.49 5.34
CA SER A 53 -17.26 -49.70 5.53
C SER A 53 -16.44 -49.15 4.37
N GLU A 54 -16.91 -49.28 3.12
CA GLU A 54 -16.20 -48.72 1.96
C GLU A 54 -16.23 -47.19 1.96
N ASN A 55 -17.34 -46.57 2.36
CA ASN A 55 -17.40 -45.11 2.56
C ASN A 55 -16.47 -44.64 3.68
N LEU A 56 -16.46 -45.35 4.83
CA LEU A 56 -15.54 -45.06 5.93
C LEU A 56 -14.09 -45.20 5.49
N ARG A 57 -13.77 -46.24 4.72
CA ARG A 57 -12.42 -46.46 4.19
C ARG A 57 -12.01 -45.38 3.20
N ALA A 58 -12.91 -44.95 2.32
CA ALA A 58 -12.67 -43.80 1.43
C ALA A 58 -12.40 -42.52 2.24
N GLN A 59 -13.15 -42.29 3.32
CA GLN A 59 -12.97 -41.14 4.19
C GLN A 59 -11.67 -41.21 5.00
N ILE A 60 -11.30 -42.37 5.56
CA ILE A 60 -10.02 -42.61 6.24
C ILE A 60 -8.86 -42.34 5.29
N ASN A 61 -8.90 -42.89 4.07
CA ASN A 61 -7.87 -42.63 3.06
C ASN A 61 -7.79 -41.14 2.70
N GLY A 62 -8.94 -40.46 2.59
CA GLY A 62 -9.00 -39.02 2.38
C GLY A 62 -8.39 -38.21 3.54
N LEU A 63 -8.65 -38.59 4.79
CA LEU A 63 -8.08 -37.96 5.98
C LEU A 63 -6.57 -38.19 6.08
N ASN A 64 -6.09 -39.40 5.79
CA ASN A 64 -4.66 -39.70 5.77
C ASN A 64 -3.92 -38.87 4.71
N ARG A 65 -4.50 -38.75 3.50
CA ARG A 65 -3.95 -37.85 2.47
C ARG A 65 -4.00 -36.39 2.88
N ALA A 66 -5.02 -35.96 3.62
CA ALA A 66 -5.09 -34.61 4.17
C ALA A 66 -4.02 -34.35 5.23
N VAL A 67 -3.69 -35.33 6.07
CA VAL A 67 -2.58 -35.26 7.04
C VAL A 67 -1.23 -35.13 6.30
N ASP A 68 -1.01 -35.92 5.25
CA ASP A 68 0.18 -35.81 4.41
C ASP A 68 0.28 -34.41 3.78
N ASN A 69 -0.80 -33.93 3.17
CA ASN A 69 -0.84 -32.60 2.54
C ASN A 69 -0.55 -31.47 3.54
N ALA A 70 -1.08 -31.58 4.77
CA ALA A 70 -0.80 -30.62 5.84
C ALA A 70 0.68 -30.69 6.29
N SER A 71 1.27 -31.88 6.31
CA SER A 71 2.70 -32.07 6.61
C SER A 71 3.58 -31.47 5.52
N ASP A 72 3.23 -31.65 4.24
CA ASP A 72 3.91 -31.01 3.11
C ASP A 72 3.82 -29.49 3.17
N ALA A 73 2.67 -28.95 3.58
CA ALA A 73 2.49 -27.52 3.79
C ALA A 73 3.40 -26.98 4.91
N ILE A 74 3.54 -27.71 6.03
CA ILE A 74 4.50 -27.37 7.11
C ILE A 74 5.93 -27.37 6.57
N ASN A 75 6.32 -28.37 5.78
CA ASN A 75 7.67 -28.43 5.20
C ASN A 75 7.97 -27.24 4.26
N LEU A 76 6.99 -26.84 3.46
CA LEU A 76 7.10 -25.65 2.60
C LEU A 76 7.27 -24.38 3.44
N VAL A 77 6.44 -24.21 4.48
CA VAL A 77 6.50 -23.04 5.38
C VAL A 77 7.81 -23.01 6.17
N ASN A 78 8.33 -24.15 6.64
CA ASN A 78 9.63 -24.24 7.31
C ASN A 78 10.78 -23.83 6.39
N THR A 79 10.69 -24.16 5.09
CA THR A 79 11.69 -23.73 4.10
C THR A 79 11.69 -22.21 3.95
N ALA A 80 10.50 -21.60 3.86
CA ALA A 80 10.37 -20.15 3.85
C ALA A 80 10.88 -19.51 5.15
N GLU A 81 10.45 -20.00 6.32
CA GLU A 81 10.87 -19.47 7.63
C GLU A 81 12.40 -19.52 7.81
N GLY A 82 13.05 -20.60 7.37
CA GLY A 82 14.52 -20.70 7.39
C GLY A 82 15.19 -19.59 6.56
N ALA A 83 14.66 -19.31 5.37
CA ALA A 83 15.15 -18.19 4.56
C ALA A 83 14.87 -16.82 5.20
N LEU A 84 13.72 -16.64 5.87
CA LEU A 84 13.38 -15.40 6.57
C LEU A 84 14.30 -15.12 7.77
N ILE A 85 14.76 -16.17 8.46
CA ILE A 85 15.76 -16.04 9.53
C ILE A 85 17.08 -15.49 8.96
N GLU A 86 17.52 -16.02 7.81
CA GLU A 86 18.72 -15.51 7.13
C GLU A 86 18.53 -14.06 6.68
N THR A 87 17.42 -13.72 6.02
CA THR A 87 17.12 -12.32 5.63
C THR A 87 17.11 -11.39 6.83
N THR A 88 16.50 -11.79 7.95
CA THR A 88 16.48 -11.00 9.19
C THR A 88 17.90 -10.75 9.71
N SER A 89 18.78 -11.76 9.67
CA SER A 89 20.17 -11.62 10.11
C SER A 89 20.96 -10.64 9.23
N ARG A 90 20.70 -10.62 7.92
CA ARG A 90 21.30 -9.68 6.97
C ARG A 90 20.80 -8.26 7.19
N LEU A 91 19.49 -8.07 7.40
CA LEU A 91 18.92 -6.77 7.74
C LEU A 91 19.49 -6.24 9.06
N GLN A 92 19.59 -7.08 10.10
CA GLN A 92 20.23 -6.70 11.36
C GLN A 92 21.71 -6.31 11.16
N ARG A 93 22.44 -6.98 10.26
CA ARG A 93 23.81 -6.59 9.90
C ARG A 93 23.85 -5.21 9.25
N ILE A 94 22.99 -4.95 8.26
CA ILE A 94 22.87 -3.63 7.61
C ILE A 94 22.56 -2.55 8.66
N ARG A 95 21.66 -2.84 9.61
CA ARG A 95 21.32 -1.90 10.68
C ARG A 95 22.53 -1.51 11.53
N VAL A 96 23.34 -2.49 11.94
CA VAL A 96 24.56 -2.25 12.74
C VAL A 96 25.55 -1.38 11.94
N LEU A 97 25.71 -1.67 10.65
CA LEU A 97 26.58 -0.91 9.75
C LEU A 97 26.08 0.54 9.54
N ALA A 98 24.77 0.73 9.41
CA ALA A 98 24.15 2.06 9.31
C ALA A 98 24.35 2.88 10.60
N ILE A 99 24.20 2.27 11.77
CA ILE A 99 24.50 2.91 13.07
C ILE A 99 25.98 3.27 13.16
N GLN A 100 26.88 2.39 12.70
CA GLN A 100 28.31 2.68 12.65
C GLN A 100 28.58 3.89 11.76
N ALA A 101 27.99 3.93 10.56
CA ALA A 101 28.15 5.01 9.58
C ALA A 101 27.63 6.36 10.07
N ALA A 102 26.56 6.38 10.89
CA ALA A 102 25.99 7.58 11.47
C ALA A 102 26.95 8.34 12.43
N ASN A 103 28.07 7.72 12.84
CA ASN A 103 29.09 8.38 13.66
C ASN A 103 29.96 9.35 12.83
N SER A 104 29.46 10.58 12.66
CA SER A 104 30.12 11.65 11.89
C SER A 104 31.45 12.16 12.47
N GLY A 105 31.73 11.86 13.75
CA GLY A 105 32.94 12.32 14.42
C GLY A 105 34.17 11.44 14.20
N THR A 106 34.00 10.19 13.74
CA THR A 106 35.09 9.19 13.66
C THR A 106 35.26 8.57 12.28
N ASN A 107 34.24 8.61 11.42
CA ASN A 107 34.31 7.99 10.10
C ASN A 107 34.72 9.01 9.04
N ASP A 108 35.71 8.64 8.23
CA ASP A 108 36.08 9.36 7.02
C ASP A 108 35.37 8.78 5.78
N SER A 109 35.49 9.47 4.64
CA SER A 109 34.84 9.04 3.39
C SER A 109 35.26 7.63 2.93
N VAL A 110 36.49 7.21 3.24
CA VAL A 110 37.00 5.88 2.89
C VAL A 110 36.37 4.80 3.77
N ALA A 111 36.27 5.03 5.09
CA ALA A 111 35.58 4.12 6.00
C ALA A 111 34.09 3.99 5.64
N LEU A 112 33.43 5.11 5.29
CA LEU A 112 32.03 5.09 4.84
C LEU A 112 31.86 4.28 3.56
N GLN A 113 32.79 4.38 2.59
CA GLN A 113 32.73 3.56 1.39
C GLN A 113 32.88 2.06 1.70
N ALA A 114 33.81 1.68 2.58
CA ALA A 114 33.99 0.28 2.97
C ALA A 114 32.75 -0.30 3.68
N ILE A 115 32.09 0.51 4.53
CA ILE A 115 30.83 0.12 5.18
C ILE A 115 29.72 -0.04 4.12
N GLN A 116 29.64 0.87 3.15
CA GLN A 116 28.67 0.80 2.05
C GLN A 116 28.87 -0.48 1.21
N ASP A 117 30.12 -0.87 0.92
CA ASP A 117 30.41 -2.09 0.16
C ASP A 117 29.94 -3.36 0.92
N GLU A 118 30.03 -3.36 2.26
CA GLU A 118 29.51 -4.44 3.10
C GLU A 118 27.97 -4.47 3.13
N ILE A 119 27.34 -3.30 3.18
CA ILE A 119 25.88 -3.17 3.05
C ILE A 119 25.42 -3.70 1.69
N GLU A 120 26.08 -3.32 0.60
CA GLU A 120 25.76 -3.76 -0.75
C GLU A 120 25.88 -5.29 -0.89
N THR A 121 26.92 -5.89 -0.30
CA THR A 121 27.05 -7.36 -0.24
C THR A 121 25.89 -8.01 0.52
N SER A 122 25.44 -7.39 1.61
CA SER A 122 24.30 -7.88 2.39
C SER A 122 22.98 -7.74 1.62
N ILE A 123 22.79 -6.66 0.87
CA ILE A 123 21.63 -6.42 -0.02
C ILE A 123 21.58 -7.46 -1.14
N GLN A 124 22.73 -7.76 -1.76
CA GLN A 124 22.84 -8.79 -2.79
C GLN A 124 22.48 -10.18 -2.24
N GLU A 125 22.92 -10.48 -1.02
CA GLU A 125 22.58 -11.75 -0.37
C GLU A 125 21.08 -11.85 -0.03
N ILE A 126 20.45 -10.76 0.43
CA ILE A 126 18.99 -10.70 0.65
C ILE A 126 18.25 -10.99 -0.66
N THR A 127 18.66 -10.32 -1.75
CA THR A 127 18.05 -10.51 -3.07
C THR A 127 18.22 -11.96 -3.56
N ARG A 128 19.43 -12.54 -3.38
CA ARG A 128 19.70 -13.93 -3.71
C ARG A 128 18.82 -14.90 -2.91
N ILE A 129 18.66 -14.67 -1.60
CA ILE A 129 17.79 -15.49 -0.75
C ILE A 129 16.35 -15.44 -1.28
N ALA A 130 15.84 -14.24 -1.59
CA ALA A 130 14.49 -14.07 -2.13
C ALA A 130 14.29 -14.84 -3.46
N ASP A 131 15.25 -14.74 -4.39
CA ASP A 131 15.16 -15.33 -5.73
C ASP A 131 15.43 -16.84 -5.79
N THR A 132 16.18 -17.38 -4.81
CA THR A 132 16.61 -18.79 -4.81
C THR A 132 15.83 -19.66 -3.82
N THR A 133 15.12 -19.08 -2.85
CA THR A 133 14.30 -19.84 -1.91
C THR A 133 13.10 -20.44 -2.63
N GLN A 134 13.12 -21.75 -2.80
CA GLN A 134 12.08 -22.50 -3.48
C GLN A 134 11.72 -23.78 -2.76
N PHE A 135 10.46 -24.19 -2.89
CA PHE A 135 10.00 -25.54 -2.54
C PHE A 135 9.54 -26.25 -3.81
N ALA A 136 10.14 -27.40 -4.10
CA ALA A 136 10.08 -28.04 -5.41
C ALA A 136 10.53 -27.07 -6.52
N THR A 137 9.60 -26.58 -7.35
CA THR A 137 9.87 -25.63 -8.45
C THR A 137 9.28 -24.24 -8.21
N ARG A 138 8.65 -24.01 -7.06
CA ARG A 138 7.94 -22.76 -6.75
C ARG A 138 8.83 -21.86 -5.92
N ARG A 139 9.04 -20.63 -6.38
CA ARG A 139 9.74 -19.60 -5.59
C ARG A 139 8.79 -19.03 -4.56
N LEU A 140 9.29 -18.82 -3.36
CA LEU A 140 8.43 -18.44 -2.24
C LEU A 140 8.50 -16.94 -1.94
N LEU A 141 9.68 -16.32 -2.03
CA LEU A 141 9.93 -14.99 -1.42
C LEU A 141 10.17 -13.86 -2.43
N ASN A 142 10.00 -14.12 -3.73
CA ASN A 142 10.26 -13.18 -4.83
C ASN A 142 8.99 -12.48 -5.36
N GLY A 143 7.89 -12.54 -4.62
CA GLY A 143 6.60 -11.95 -5.03
C GLY A 143 5.71 -12.83 -5.91
N GLU A 144 6.17 -14.00 -6.40
CA GLU A 144 5.35 -14.89 -7.25
C GLU A 144 4.06 -15.38 -6.56
N HIS A 145 4.08 -15.46 -5.22
CA HIS A 145 2.92 -15.88 -4.42
C HIS A 145 2.40 -14.76 -3.51
N GLN A 146 2.70 -13.51 -3.85
CA GLN A 146 2.17 -12.34 -3.17
C GLN A 146 0.76 -12.05 -3.67
N ASN A 147 -0.18 -11.94 -2.74
CA ASN A 147 -1.49 -11.40 -3.07
C ASN A 147 -1.30 -9.93 -3.37
N THR A 148 -1.65 -9.51 -4.59
CA THR A 148 -1.59 -8.10 -4.96
C THR A 148 -3.00 -7.55 -4.97
N ALA A 149 -3.15 -6.34 -4.49
CA ALA A 149 -4.34 -5.56 -4.74
C ALA A 149 -3.88 -4.20 -5.25
N SER A 150 -4.60 -3.67 -6.22
CA SER A 150 -4.35 -2.34 -6.77
C SER A 150 -5.64 -1.55 -6.74
N VAL A 151 -5.56 -0.31 -6.30
CA VAL A 151 -6.71 0.60 -6.35
C VAL A 151 -6.71 1.25 -7.74
N THR A 152 -7.69 0.88 -8.57
CA THR A 152 -7.90 1.47 -9.89
C THR A 152 -8.89 2.62 -9.77
N GLY A 153 -8.40 3.85 -9.89
CA GLY A 153 -9.24 5.04 -9.81
C GLY A 153 -8.41 6.29 -9.58
N GLY A 154 -7.75 6.78 -10.62
CA GLY A 154 -7.09 8.09 -10.67
C GLY A 154 -5.86 8.22 -9.75
N THR A 155 -4.70 8.35 -10.37
CA THR A 155 -3.48 8.82 -9.71
C THR A 155 -3.77 10.04 -8.81
N GLY A 156 -3.36 10.01 -7.54
CA GLY A 156 -3.38 11.16 -6.64
C GLY A 156 -4.60 11.34 -5.72
N LEU A 157 -5.37 10.28 -5.43
CA LEU A 157 -6.54 10.34 -4.53
C LEU A 157 -6.33 9.71 -3.14
N GLY A 158 -5.11 9.28 -2.84
CA GLY A 158 -4.74 9.00 -1.46
C GLY A 158 -5.30 7.72 -0.84
N VAL A 159 -5.62 6.70 -1.65
CA VAL A 159 -5.91 5.34 -1.15
C VAL A 159 -4.93 4.40 -1.82
N SER A 160 -4.06 3.78 -1.06
CA SER A 160 -3.15 2.73 -1.53
C SER A 160 -3.46 1.41 -0.84
N VAL A 161 -3.09 0.31 -1.48
CA VAL A 161 -3.06 -0.97 -0.79
C VAL A 161 -1.83 -0.94 0.10
N ALA A 162 -1.99 -1.33 1.37
CA ALA A 162 -0.86 -1.41 2.27
C ALA A 162 0.23 -2.29 1.65
N PRO A 163 1.52 -1.89 1.70
CA PRO A 163 2.63 -2.62 1.05
C PRO A 163 2.80 -4.05 1.57
N ASP A 164 2.20 -4.37 2.73
CA ASP A 164 2.10 -5.71 3.31
C ASP A 164 0.69 -6.33 3.19
N PRO A 165 0.20 -6.73 2.00
CA PRO A 165 -1.10 -7.40 1.86
C PRO A 165 -1.05 -8.87 2.28
N ILE A 166 -0.14 -9.27 3.17
CA ILE A 166 0.05 -10.66 3.61
C ILE A 166 -1.25 -11.23 4.22
N ASN A 167 -2.13 -10.36 4.73
CA ASN A 167 -3.48 -10.69 5.21
C ASN A 167 -4.63 -10.34 4.24
N SER A 168 -4.33 -9.85 3.04
CA SER A 168 -5.36 -9.66 2.02
C SER A 168 -5.76 -11.03 1.48
N THR A 169 -7.01 -11.41 1.70
CA THR A 169 -7.56 -12.71 1.28
C THR A 169 -8.60 -12.57 0.18
N LEU A 170 -8.68 -11.38 -0.44
CA LEU A 170 -9.59 -11.11 -1.55
C LEU A 170 -9.43 -12.14 -2.66
N SER A 171 -10.56 -12.56 -3.21
CA SER A 171 -10.60 -13.38 -4.43
C SER A 171 -10.00 -12.64 -5.62
N THR A 172 -9.48 -13.36 -6.61
CA THR A 172 -9.02 -12.73 -7.84
C THR A 172 -10.21 -12.10 -8.56
N GLY A 173 -10.16 -10.78 -8.78
CA GLY A 173 -11.26 -10.06 -9.40
C GLY A 173 -11.33 -8.59 -8.98
N THR A 174 -12.48 -8.00 -9.28
CA THR A 174 -12.78 -6.60 -8.98
C THR A 174 -13.66 -6.50 -7.76
N HIS A 175 -13.19 -5.77 -6.75
CA HIS A 175 -13.86 -5.48 -5.50
C HIS A 175 -14.15 -3.97 -5.42
N PHE A 176 -15.12 -3.58 -4.60
CA PHE A 176 -15.57 -2.20 -4.48
C PHE A 176 -15.45 -1.73 -3.03
N LEU A 177 -14.64 -0.69 -2.82
CA LEU A 177 -14.54 0.00 -1.55
C LEU A 177 -15.32 1.31 -1.63
N GLU A 178 -16.44 1.39 -0.94
CA GLU A 178 -17.21 2.63 -0.83
C GLU A 178 -16.71 3.43 0.36
N VAL A 179 -16.15 4.62 0.12
CA VAL A 179 -15.67 5.56 1.14
C VAL A 179 -16.63 6.74 1.22
N THR A 180 -17.07 7.06 2.43
CA THR A 180 -17.96 8.19 2.74
C THR A 180 -17.27 9.12 3.73
N GLN A 181 -17.30 10.43 3.49
CA GLN A 181 -16.81 11.39 4.49
C GLN A 181 -17.92 11.69 5.51
N LEU A 182 -17.61 11.43 6.77
CA LEU A 182 -18.50 11.68 7.91
C LEU A 182 -18.39 13.13 8.41
N THR A 183 -17.17 13.63 8.53
CA THR A 183 -16.87 14.97 9.04
C THR A 183 -15.86 15.66 8.13
N SER A 184 -16.13 16.90 7.73
CA SER A 184 -15.16 17.71 6.98
C SER A 184 -14.05 18.18 7.93
N GLY A 185 -12.80 18.11 7.48
CA GLY A 185 -11.71 18.76 8.19
C GLY A 185 -11.88 20.27 8.16
N SER A 186 -11.59 20.95 9.27
CA SER A 186 -11.73 22.41 9.39
C SER A 186 -10.54 23.02 10.12
N LEU A 187 -10.07 24.16 9.61
CA LEU A 187 -9.10 25.02 10.26
C LEU A 187 -9.82 26.26 10.78
N THR A 188 -9.74 26.53 12.07
CA THR A 188 -10.23 27.80 12.61
C THR A 188 -9.07 28.52 13.27
N LEU A 189 -8.70 29.67 12.73
CA LEU A 189 -7.82 30.62 13.39
C LEU A 189 -8.67 31.38 14.41
N THR A 190 -8.38 31.21 15.70
CA THR A 190 -9.06 32.00 16.75
C THR A 190 -8.23 33.24 17.02
N ASP A 191 -8.78 34.40 16.69
CA ASP A 191 -8.05 35.68 16.75
C ASP A 191 -7.79 36.09 18.20
N GLY A 192 -6.52 36.21 18.56
CA GLY A 192 -6.05 36.69 19.87
C GLY A 192 -5.11 37.87 19.67
N VAL A 193 -5.66 39.09 19.70
CA VAL A 193 -4.96 40.39 19.86
C VAL A 193 -3.53 40.48 19.27
N ASP A 194 -3.37 40.23 17.97
CA ASP A 194 -2.46 40.90 17.01
C ASP A 194 -2.37 40.01 15.75
N ALA A 195 -3.11 40.40 14.71
CA ALA A 195 -3.50 39.53 13.63
C ALA A 195 -2.38 39.30 12.59
N ILE A 196 -2.00 38.02 12.41
CA ILE A 196 -1.72 37.51 11.07
C ILE A 196 -3.03 37.69 10.29
N ALA A 197 -3.15 38.76 9.52
CA ALA A 197 -4.33 39.03 8.68
C ALA A 197 -4.37 38.07 7.48
N ASN A 198 -4.58 36.78 7.74
CA ASN A 198 -4.84 35.79 6.71
C ASN A 198 -6.35 35.59 6.56
N SER A 199 -7.01 36.56 5.93
CA SER A 199 -8.44 36.51 5.60
C SER A 199 -8.79 35.47 4.51
N GLY A 200 -7.95 34.45 4.30
CA GLY A 200 -8.07 33.50 3.18
C GLY A 200 -7.72 32.04 3.47
N ALA A 201 -7.45 31.63 4.72
CA ALA A 201 -7.26 30.21 5.02
C ALA A 201 -8.60 29.43 5.02
N THR A 202 -9.17 29.19 3.85
CA THR A 202 -10.53 28.63 3.69
C THR A 202 -10.58 27.13 3.38
N GLY A 203 -9.55 26.35 3.74
CA GLY A 203 -9.63 24.90 3.57
C GLY A 203 -8.47 24.13 4.18
N LEU A 204 -8.81 23.03 4.86
CA LEU A 204 -7.89 21.91 5.05
C LEU A 204 -8.16 20.90 3.95
N SER A 205 -7.19 20.73 3.05
CA SER A 205 -7.10 19.50 2.26
C SER A 205 -6.02 18.64 2.89
N GLY A 206 -6.44 17.57 3.52
CA GLY A 206 -5.56 16.47 3.85
C GLY A 206 -4.58 16.65 5.01
N SER A 207 -5.09 17.06 6.17
CA SER A 207 -4.27 17.12 7.38
C SER A 207 -4.20 15.77 8.10
N THR A 208 -3.00 15.41 8.57
CA THR A 208 -2.76 14.27 9.47
C THR A 208 -2.44 14.71 10.91
N PHE A 209 -2.57 16.01 11.23
CA PHE A 209 -2.40 16.51 12.60
C PHE A 209 -3.57 16.11 13.48
N ASP A 210 -3.30 15.65 14.71
CA ASP A 210 -4.33 15.36 15.71
C ASP A 210 -5.33 16.52 15.86
N SER A 211 -6.58 16.20 16.15
CA SER A 211 -7.56 17.24 16.46
C SER A 211 -7.17 17.96 17.75
N GLY A 212 -7.03 19.28 17.70
CA GLY A 212 -6.50 20.03 18.83
C GLY A 212 -6.32 21.51 18.54
N THR A 213 -5.80 22.23 19.54
CA THR A 213 -5.37 23.63 19.39
C THR A 213 -3.85 23.68 19.39
N TYR A 214 -3.27 24.24 18.33
CA TYR A 214 -1.82 24.35 18.14
C TYR A 214 -1.44 25.81 17.96
N ASP A 215 -0.30 26.22 18.50
CA ASP A 215 0.19 27.58 18.27
C ASP A 215 0.88 27.65 16.91
N LEU A 216 0.32 28.42 15.98
CA LEU A 216 0.97 28.78 14.74
C LEU A 216 1.78 30.05 14.98
N VAL A 217 3.10 29.94 14.93
CA VAL A 217 4.02 31.05 15.19
C VAL A 217 4.66 31.48 13.88
N LEU A 218 4.42 32.72 13.50
CA LEU A 218 5.16 33.38 12.41
C LEU A 218 6.15 34.37 13.02
N SER A 219 7.43 34.10 12.83
CA SER A 219 8.54 34.86 13.42
C SER A 219 9.48 35.38 12.33
N ASN A 220 10.39 36.29 12.71
CA ASN A 220 11.38 36.87 11.80
C ASN A 220 10.78 37.47 10.51
N VAL A 221 9.56 38.03 10.62
CA VAL A 221 8.88 38.62 9.47
C VAL A 221 9.60 39.89 9.03
N ARG A 222 10.03 39.89 7.77
CA ARG A 222 10.62 41.04 7.11
C ARG A 222 9.59 41.56 6.13
N GLN A 223 9.04 42.74 6.43
CA GLN A 223 8.00 43.35 5.60
C GLN A 223 8.51 43.68 4.20
N ALA A 224 7.62 43.58 3.20
CA ALA A 224 7.94 43.98 1.84
C ALA A 224 8.33 45.47 1.78
N ALA A 225 9.42 45.76 1.08
CA ALA A 225 9.84 47.12 0.78
C ALA A 225 9.77 47.37 -0.73
N ALA A 226 9.12 48.47 -1.12
CA ALA A 226 9.04 48.89 -2.53
C ALA A 226 10.44 49.12 -3.09
N ARG A 227 10.72 48.59 -4.29
CA ARG A 227 12.04 48.66 -4.93
C ARG A 227 12.01 49.72 -6.01
N GLN A 228 13.06 50.53 -6.10
CA GLN A 228 13.12 51.64 -7.05
C GLN A 228 14.27 51.47 -8.03
N VAL A 229 13.99 51.66 -9.33
CA VAL A 229 15.00 51.76 -10.38
C VAL A 229 14.74 53.00 -11.21
N ALA A 230 15.74 53.87 -11.29
CA ALA A 230 15.75 55.00 -12.19
C ALA A 230 16.15 54.53 -13.58
N LEU A 231 15.39 54.89 -14.61
CA LEU A 231 15.78 54.69 -16.00
C LEU A 231 17.02 55.55 -16.31
N ASP A 232 18.00 54.97 -16.99
CA ASP A 232 19.22 55.68 -17.43
C ASP A 232 19.00 56.63 -18.64
N VAL A 233 17.75 57.06 -18.85
CA VAL A 233 17.39 58.11 -19.80
C VAL A 233 17.18 59.39 -19.01
N ARG A 234 18.08 60.36 -19.23
CA ARG A 234 18.03 61.69 -18.60
C ARG A 234 17.37 62.68 -19.53
N ILE A 235 16.52 63.53 -18.97
CA ILE A 235 15.73 64.52 -19.70
C ILE A 235 16.11 65.92 -19.24
N GLY A 236 16.43 66.78 -20.21
CA GLY A 236 16.95 68.12 -20.02
C GLY A 236 18.46 68.22 -20.28
N ASP A 237 18.94 69.46 -20.44
CA ASP A 237 20.36 69.74 -20.61
C ASP A 237 21.13 69.31 -19.35
N PRO A 238 22.15 68.44 -19.46
CA PRO A 238 22.94 67.98 -18.31
C PRO A 238 23.70 69.10 -17.58
N ASN A 239 23.85 70.28 -18.21
CA ASN A 239 24.50 71.45 -17.64
C ASN A 239 23.53 72.43 -16.97
N LEU A 240 22.22 72.20 -17.06
CA LEU A 240 21.18 73.01 -16.43
C LEU A 240 20.48 72.21 -15.33
N PRO A 241 19.78 72.87 -14.39
CA PRO A 241 18.92 72.17 -13.44
C PRO A 241 17.92 71.29 -14.19
N ALA A 242 17.75 70.04 -13.73
CA ALA A 242 16.79 69.12 -14.33
C ALA A 242 15.38 69.76 -14.33
N PRO A 243 14.61 69.57 -15.42
CA PRO A 243 13.29 70.15 -15.55
C PRO A 243 12.39 69.65 -14.42
N THR A 244 11.38 70.42 -14.04
CA THR A 244 10.44 70.01 -12.97
C THR A 244 9.29 69.21 -13.57
N ALA A 245 8.70 68.32 -12.76
CA ALA A 245 7.42 67.67 -13.06
C ALA A 245 6.38 68.71 -13.53
N GLY A 246 5.83 68.51 -14.73
CA GLY A 246 4.91 69.47 -15.39
C GLY A 246 5.53 70.36 -16.47
N THR A 247 6.85 70.29 -16.70
CA THR A 247 7.50 70.93 -17.86
C THR A 247 7.01 70.27 -19.16
N THR A 248 6.76 71.07 -20.21
CA THR A 248 6.39 70.57 -21.53
C THR A 248 7.56 69.84 -22.18
N VAL A 249 7.27 68.69 -22.78
CA VAL A 249 8.27 67.75 -23.33
C VAL A 249 8.82 68.19 -24.69
N ALA A 250 8.03 68.93 -25.47
CA ALA A 250 8.48 69.47 -26.74
C ALA A 250 9.68 70.42 -26.56
N GLY A 251 10.75 70.18 -27.29
CA GLY A 251 11.99 70.95 -27.25
C GLY A 251 12.96 70.56 -26.13
N LEU A 252 12.68 69.51 -25.35
CA LEU A 252 13.63 68.99 -24.36
C LEU A 252 14.63 68.02 -25.00
N ASP A 253 15.87 68.09 -24.54
CA ASP A 253 16.93 67.16 -24.93
C ASP A 253 16.86 65.88 -24.08
N PHE A 254 16.87 64.73 -24.74
CA PHE A 254 16.93 63.41 -24.14
C PHE A 254 18.33 62.87 -24.34
N THR A 255 18.96 62.43 -23.25
CA THR A 255 20.29 61.84 -23.27
C THR A 255 20.28 60.46 -22.62
N ASN A 256 21.04 59.52 -23.18
CA ASN A 256 21.31 58.24 -22.52
C ASN A 256 22.72 58.24 -21.91
N GLY A 257 22.98 57.30 -20.99
CA GLY A 257 24.32 57.09 -20.41
C GLY A 257 25.44 56.80 -21.43
N ALA A 258 25.11 56.56 -22.70
CA ALA A 258 26.05 56.34 -23.81
C ALA A 258 26.36 57.60 -24.63
N GLY A 259 25.83 58.77 -24.26
CA GLY A 259 26.15 60.06 -24.88
C GLY A 259 25.39 60.38 -26.18
N ALA A 260 24.37 59.59 -26.53
CA ALA A 260 23.43 59.96 -27.60
C ALA A 260 22.46 61.01 -27.06
N SER A 261 22.19 62.06 -27.83
CA SER A 261 21.28 63.16 -27.48
C SER A 261 20.29 63.44 -28.61
N PHE A 262 19.02 63.66 -28.30
CA PHE A 262 17.96 63.98 -29.27
C PHE A 262 16.97 64.99 -28.68
N THR A 263 16.48 65.93 -29.48
CA THR A 263 15.49 66.94 -29.07
C THR A 263 14.12 66.58 -29.65
N LEU A 264 13.08 66.51 -28.82
CA LEU A 264 11.74 66.12 -29.28
C LEU A 264 10.98 67.27 -29.98
N GLY A 265 10.37 66.98 -31.12
CA GLY A 265 9.41 67.81 -31.83
C GLY A 265 7.97 67.70 -31.29
N THR A 266 7.05 68.49 -31.86
CA THR A 266 5.62 68.53 -31.48
C THR A 266 4.76 67.50 -32.22
N THR A 267 5.38 66.56 -32.93
CA THR A 267 4.71 65.48 -33.68
C THR A 267 5.32 64.11 -33.43
N ASP A 268 6.49 64.06 -32.79
CA ASP A 268 7.22 62.84 -32.42
C ASP A 268 6.38 61.90 -31.56
N VAL A 269 6.66 60.60 -31.67
CA VAL A 269 6.00 59.56 -30.87
C VAL A 269 7.02 58.88 -29.98
N ILE A 270 6.75 58.88 -28.68
CA ILE A 270 7.53 58.15 -27.69
C ILE A 270 6.87 56.81 -27.45
N THR A 271 7.64 55.73 -27.55
CA THR A 271 7.19 54.37 -27.30
C THR A 271 8.00 53.75 -26.17
N PHE A 272 7.31 53.24 -25.16
CA PHE A 272 7.86 52.40 -24.12
C PHE A 272 7.48 50.96 -24.43
N THR A 273 8.44 50.05 -24.46
CA THR A 273 8.20 48.61 -24.57
C THR A 273 8.83 47.89 -23.40
N GLY A 274 8.30 46.73 -23.04
CA GLY A 274 8.89 45.94 -21.98
C GLY A 274 8.27 44.56 -21.87
N THR A 275 8.82 43.77 -20.97
CA THR A 275 8.30 42.44 -20.63
C THR A 275 8.00 42.42 -19.14
N GLU A 276 6.75 42.08 -18.82
CA GLU A 276 6.26 41.89 -17.47
C GLU A 276 6.74 40.56 -16.88
N ASN A 277 6.53 40.44 -15.57
CA ASN A 277 6.83 39.26 -14.78
C ASN A 277 6.29 37.94 -15.37
N ASP A 278 5.06 37.95 -15.89
CA ASP A 278 4.41 36.76 -16.45
C ASP A 278 4.91 36.38 -17.85
N GLY A 279 5.92 37.10 -18.36
CA GLY A 279 6.46 36.93 -19.71
C GLY A 279 5.64 37.62 -20.79
N SER A 280 4.56 38.32 -20.44
CA SER A 280 3.81 39.16 -21.39
C SER A 280 4.58 40.42 -21.73
N SER A 281 4.49 40.88 -22.98
CA SER A 281 5.07 42.16 -23.38
C SER A 281 4.05 43.27 -23.29
N PHE A 282 4.48 44.45 -22.84
CA PHE A 282 3.66 45.67 -22.88
C PHE A 282 4.26 46.68 -23.87
N THR A 283 3.39 47.56 -24.36
CA THR A 283 3.79 48.69 -25.20
C THR A 283 2.91 49.88 -24.85
N ALA A 284 3.54 51.00 -24.50
CA ALA A 284 2.88 52.27 -24.19
C ALA A 284 3.37 53.34 -25.17
N THR A 285 2.46 54.03 -25.85
CA THR A 285 2.80 55.07 -26.82
C THR A 285 2.19 56.40 -26.42
N ILE A 286 2.94 57.48 -26.64
CA ILE A 286 2.45 58.85 -26.49
C ILE A 286 2.97 59.72 -27.63
N THR A 287 2.07 60.43 -28.32
CA THR A 287 2.44 61.48 -29.27
C THR A 287 2.74 62.77 -28.51
N VAL A 288 3.91 63.36 -28.74
CA VAL A 288 4.32 64.62 -28.15
C VAL A 288 3.52 65.74 -28.83
N GLY A 289 2.68 66.45 -28.08
CA GLY A 289 1.95 67.63 -28.53
C GLY A 289 2.41 68.89 -27.79
N ALA A 290 1.89 70.05 -28.20
CA ALA A 290 2.28 71.37 -27.65
C ALA A 290 2.04 71.53 -26.13
N GLY A 291 1.25 70.65 -25.50
CA GLY A 291 0.97 70.65 -24.07
C GLY A 291 1.38 69.39 -23.32
N THR A 292 2.02 68.42 -23.99
CA THR A 292 2.45 67.17 -23.35
C THR A 292 3.52 67.46 -22.30
N THR A 293 3.28 67.05 -21.06
CA THR A 293 4.19 67.27 -19.93
C THR A 293 4.92 66.00 -19.52
N LEU A 294 6.01 66.13 -18.75
CA LEU A 294 6.73 64.99 -18.17
C LEU A 294 5.84 64.10 -17.29
N ASN A 295 4.77 64.67 -16.70
CA ASN A 295 3.81 63.91 -15.91
C ASN A 295 2.94 63.00 -16.78
N ASP A 296 2.63 63.43 -18.00
CA ASP A 296 1.82 62.64 -18.94
C ASP A 296 2.61 61.39 -19.40
N LEU A 297 3.93 61.54 -19.61
CA LEU A 297 4.82 60.42 -19.91
C LEU A 297 4.88 59.43 -18.74
N ALA A 298 5.10 59.92 -17.51
CA ALA A 298 5.12 59.06 -16.33
C ALA A 298 3.77 58.35 -16.12
N THR A 299 2.66 59.03 -16.37
CA THR A 299 1.32 58.44 -16.22
C THR A 299 1.08 57.33 -17.24
N ILE A 300 1.42 57.55 -18.52
CA ILE A 300 1.24 56.55 -19.57
C ILE A 300 2.13 55.33 -19.34
N LEU A 301 3.38 55.54 -18.88
CA LEU A 301 4.27 54.45 -18.50
C LEU A 301 3.72 53.68 -17.29
N GLY A 302 3.21 54.37 -16.27
CA GLY A 302 2.61 53.74 -15.09
C GLY A 302 1.39 52.89 -15.40
N VAL A 303 0.50 53.33 -16.31
CA VAL A 303 -0.66 52.53 -16.74
C VAL A 303 -0.23 51.25 -17.46
N ALA A 304 0.83 51.29 -18.26
CA ALA A 304 1.33 50.14 -19.00
C ALA A 304 2.04 49.09 -18.12
N LEU A 305 2.65 49.53 -17.02
CA LEU A 305 3.34 48.70 -16.02
C LEU A 305 2.40 48.02 -15.00
N GLY A 306 1.10 48.29 -15.07
CA GLY A 306 0.09 47.62 -14.26
C GLY A 306 0.21 47.89 -12.76
N ALA A 307 0.73 46.92 -12.01
CA ALA A 307 0.86 46.99 -10.54
C ALA A 307 2.07 47.83 -10.09
N ASP A 308 3.06 48.01 -10.96
CA ASP A 308 4.21 48.88 -10.74
C ASP A 308 3.83 50.34 -11.06
N SER A 309 4.60 51.30 -10.54
CA SER A 309 4.33 52.74 -10.75
C SER A 309 5.51 53.46 -11.39
N ALA A 310 5.22 54.46 -12.21
CA ALA A 310 6.22 55.33 -12.82
C ALA A 310 6.03 56.78 -12.37
N SER A 311 7.15 57.46 -12.10
CA SER A 311 7.18 58.88 -11.75
C SER A 311 8.39 59.55 -12.38
N TYR A 312 8.42 60.87 -12.46
CA TYR A 312 9.58 61.63 -12.91
C TYR A 312 10.33 62.22 -11.72
N ASP A 313 11.61 61.92 -11.58
CA ASP A 313 12.49 62.47 -10.55
C ASP A 313 13.23 63.70 -11.08
N ALA A 314 12.73 64.88 -10.68
CA ALA A 314 13.29 66.17 -11.05
C ALA A 314 14.68 66.46 -10.44
N SER A 315 15.16 65.65 -9.50
CA SER A 315 16.51 65.84 -8.92
C SER A 315 17.59 65.18 -9.77
N THR A 316 17.26 64.04 -10.39
CA THR A 316 18.18 63.27 -11.24
C THR A 316 17.90 63.44 -12.73
N GLY A 317 16.73 63.99 -13.09
CA GLY A 317 16.28 64.18 -14.46
C GLY A 317 15.80 62.88 -15.12
N THR A 318 15.47 61.84 -14.34
CA THR A 318 15.16 60.49 -14.84
C THR A 318 13.73 60.06 -14.52
N PHE A 319 13.22 59.05 -15.22
CA PHE A 319 11.99 58.37 -14.80
C PHE A 319 12.31 57.31 -13.74
N LEU A 320 11.60 57.34 -12.63
CA LEU A 320 11.72 56.40 -11.52
C LEU A 320 10.57 55.39 -11.59
N ILE A 321 10.92 54.12 -11.73
CA ILE A 321 9.98 53.01 -11.62
C ILE A 321 10.07 52.45 -10.22
N THR A 322 8.91 52.38 -9.55
CA THR A 322 8.77 51.78 -8.24
C THR A 322 7.95 50.50 -8.37
N ALA A 323 8.57 49.38 -8.05
CA ALA A 323 7.93 48.07 -8.06
C ALA A 323 6.82 47.99 -6.99
N ALA A 324 5.77 47.25 -7.30
CA ALA A 324 4.71 46.92 -6.37
C ALA A 324 5.27 46.19 -5.13
N THR A 325 4.67 46.41 -3.97
CA THR A 325 5.04 45.72 -2.72
C THR A 325 4.61 44.24 -2.70
N THR A 326 3.92 43.77 -3.73
CA THR A 326 3.40 42.41 -3.86
C THR A 326 3.72 41.85 -5.25
N GLY A 327 4.75 41.02 -5.39
CA GLY A 327 5.06 40.39 -6.67
C GLY A 327 6.42 39.69 -6.76
N LEU A 328 6.43 38.43 -7.18
CA LEU A 328 7.60 37.64 -7.52
C LEU A 328 7.91 37.85 -9.01
N SER A 329 8.78 38.78 -9.42
CA SER A 329 9.05 39.01 -10.86
C SER A 329 9.90 40.24 -11.20
N SER A 330 10.88 40.16 -12.11
CA SER A 330 11.70 41.27 -12.61
C SER A 330 11.14 41.77 -13.94
N THR A 331 10.63 42.99 -13.98
CA THR A 331 10.20 43.67 -15.21
C THR A 331 11.42 44.30 -15.89
N SER A 332 11.50 44.19 -17.22
CA SER A 332 12.52 44.86 -18.04
C SER A 332 11.86 45.85 -18.97
N ILE A 333 12.38 47.09 -19.02
CA ILE A 333 11.79 48.19 -19.79
C ILE A 333 12.81 48.70 -20.80
N GLN A 334 12.35 49.00 -22.02
CA GLN A 334 13.09 49.63 -23.11
C GLN A 334 12.35 50.89 -23.59
N PHE A 335 13.12 51.90 -23.99
CA PHE A 335 12.64 53.19 -24.46
C PHE A 335 13.02 53.40 -25.93
N THR A 336 12.06 53.74 -26.79
CA THR A 336 12.31 54.09 -28.18
C THR A 336 11.55 55.37 -28.55
N VAL A 337 12.18 56.21 -29.38
CA VAL A 337 11.57 57.44 -29.90
C VAL A 337 11.49 57.31 -31.40
N ASP A 338 10.29 57.48 -31.95
CA ASP A 338 10.04 57.48 -33.40
C ASP A 338 9.91 58.92 -33.89
N ASP A 339 10.81 59.29 -34.80
CA ASP A 339 10.86 60.60 -35.47
C ASP A 339 10.07 60.49 -36.79
N ASP A 340 9.02 61.31 -36.94
CA ASP A 340 8.12 61.29 -38.10
C ASP A 340 8.78 61.81 -39.39
N GLY A 341 10.06 62.19 -39.33
CA GLY A 341 10.92 62.63 -40.44
C GLY A 341 11.46 61.54 -41.38
N GLY A 342 11.07 60.27 -41.26
CA GLY A 342 11.35 59.23 -42.27
C GLY A 342 12.76 58.61 -42.23
N GLY A 343 13.40 58.58 -41.06
CA GLY A 343 14.62 57.82 -40.78
C GLY A 343 14.37 56.61 -39.88
N ALA A 344 15.31 55.68 -39.79
CA ALA A 344 15.25 54.64 -38.76
C ALA A 344 15.37 55.29 -37.37
N PRO A 345 14.52 54.95 -36.39
CA PRO A 345 14.48 55.62 -35.10
C PRO A 345 15.83 55.49 -34.38
N PRO A 346 16.33 56.56 -33.73
CA PRO A 346 17.47 56.41 -32.83
C PRO A 346 17.04 55.53 -31.64
N GLU A 347 17.53 54.29 -31.59
CA GLU A 347 17.33 53.43 -30.42
C GLU A 347 18.13 53.97 -29.24
N LEU A 348 17.44 54.64 -28.32
CA LEU A 348 17.97 54.96 -26.99
C LEU A 348 17.82 53.71 -26.09
N SER A 349 18.47 52.59 -26.46
CA SER A 349 18.34 51.34 -25.72
C SER A 349 19.21 51.35 -24.45
N ALA A 350 18.57 51.45 -23.29
CA ALA A 350 19.18 51.08 -22.01
C ALA A 350 18.23 50.10 -21.31
N GLY A 351 18.40 48.80 -21.57
CA GLY A 351 17.64 47.76 -20.88
C GLY A 351 18.08 47.69 -19.42
N GLN A 352 17.24 48.15 -18.51
CA GLN A 352 17.47 48.04 -17.06
C GLN A 352 16.42 47.13 -16.43
N VAL A 353 16.91 46.12 -15.72
CA VAL A 353 16.08 45.20 -14.93
C VAL A 353 15.81 45.87 -13.58
N VAL A 354 14.55 45.92 -13.15
CA VAL A 354 14.04 46.73 -12.01
C VAL A 354 14.49 46.22 -10.61
N ARG A 355 15.74 45.75 -10.45
CA ARG A 355 16.21 45.19 -9.17
C ARG A 355 17.65 45.56 -8.85
N THR A 356 17.84 46.52 -7.95
CA THR A 356 19.14 46.70 -7.28
C THR A 356 19.05 46.48 -5.77
N GLN A 357 17.97 46.85 -5.06
CA GLN A 357 17.78 46.59 -3.62
C GLN A 357 16.31 46.53 -3.18
N GLY A 358 15.99 45.66 -2.21
CA GLY A 358 14.67 45.49 -1.58
C GLY A 358 14.40 44.04 -1.16
N ASN A 359 13.45 43.82 -0.25
CA ASN A 359 13.17 42.54 0.38
C ASN A 359 11.72 42.11 0.13
N ASP A 360 11.49 40.81 -0.01
CA ASP A 360 10.13 40.24 -0.14
C ASP A 360 9.49 40.13 1.26
N ASN A 361 8.15 40.07 1.32
CA ASN A 361 7.46 39.82 2.59
C ASN A 361 7.63 38.34 2.98
N ASP A 362 8.71 38.04 3.68
CA ASP A 362 9.08 36.69 4.12
C ASP A 362 9.18 36.58 5.64
N GLY A 363 9.07 35.34 6.13
CA GLY A 363 9.12 35.02 7.54
C GLY A 363 9.43 33.55 7.77
N VAL A 364 9.47 33.18 9.05
CA VAL A 364 9.70 31.80 9.49
C VAL A 364 8.45 31.31 10.19
N LEU A 365 7.83 30.27 9.64
CA LEU A 365 6.60 29.66 10.15
C LEU A 365 6.90 28.36 10.89
N THR A 366 6.33 28.20 12.08
CA THR A 366 6.34 26.97 12.87
C THR A 366 4.93 26.67 13.39
N ILE A 367 4.61 25.40 13.59
CA ILE A 367 3.38 24.96 14.27
C ILE A 367 3.75 24.12 15.50
N GLY A 368 3.28 24.52 16.68
CA GLY A 368 3.67 23.90 17.94
C GLY A 368 5.20 23.81 18.08
N ASP A 369 5.71 22.61 18.38
CA ASP A 369 7.14 22.31 18.49
C ASP A 369 7.76 21.75 17.18
N GLY A 370 7.09 21.94 16.03
CA GLY A 370 7.52 21.44 14.72
C GLY A 370 8.72 22.20 14.10
N PRO A 371 9.38 21.62 13.08
CA PRO A 371 10.46 22.27 12.36
C PRO A 371 10.02 23.59 11.69
N ALA A 372 10.92 24.56 11.71
CA ALA A 372 10.72 25.88 11.11
C ALA A 372 10.88 25.84 9.60
N ILE A 373 9.94 26.47 8.88
CA ILE A 373 10.00 26.63 7.42
C ILE A 373 10.02 28.11 7.05
N THR A 374 10.78 28.46 6.01
CA THR A 374 10.76 29.81 5.45
C THR A 374 9.56 29.97 4.54
N VAL A 375 8.79 31.03 4.75
CA VAL A 375 7.56 31.32 4.02
C VAL A 375 7.59 32.73 3.45
N VAL A 376 6.84 32.93 2.37
CA VAL A 376 6.65 34.19 1.67
C VAL A 376 5.15 34.44 1.56
N ALA A 377 4.72 35.69 1.67
CA ALA A 377 3.32 36.07 1.52
C ALA A 377 2.74 35.56 0.18
N GLY A 378 1.49 35.09 0.21
CA GLY A 378 0.78 34.52 -0.95
C GLY A 378 1.16 33.10 -1.35
N GLY A 379 2.15 32.48 -0.68
CA GLY A 379 2.56 31.10 -0.94
C GLY A 379 1.69 30.05 -0.23
N THR A 380 1.69 28.82 -0.78
CA THR A 380 1.14 27.63 -0.11
C THR A 380 2.27 26.80 0.45
N TYR A 381 2.18 26.45 1.72
CA TYR A 381 3.24 25.78 2.47
C TYR A 381 2.69 24.57 3.21
N THR A 382 3.45 23.47 3.20
CA THR A 382 3.20 22.32 4.07
C THR A 382 4.08 22.43 5.30
N VAL A 383 3.46 22.61 6.46
CA VAL A 383 4.13 22.61 7.75
C VAL A 383 4.14 21.18 8.29
N LEU A 384 5.29 20.75 8.79
CA LEU A 384 5.44 19.45 9.46
C LEU A 384 5.35 19.66 10.96
N GLY A 385 4.61 18.80 11.65
CA GLY A 385 4.57 18.75 13.10
C GLY A 385 5.67 17.86 13.65
N ARG A 386 5.94 17.98 14.93
CA ARG A 386 6.84 17.07 15.64
C ARG A 386 6.04 15.86 16.09
N ASP A 387 6.49 14.66 15.72
CA ASP A 387 6.06 13.43 16.39
C ASP A 387 6.88 13.26 17.68
N PRO A 388 6.27 13.33 18.88
CA PRO A 388 6.99 13.13 20.13
C PRO A 388 7.22 11.65 20.48
N ALA A 389 6.54 10.71 19.82
CA ALA A 389 6.52 9.28 20.16
C ALA A 389 7.57 8.47 19.38
N ASP A 390 7.83 8.76 18.11
CA ASP A 390 8.91 8.14 17.34
C ASP A 390 9.38 9.02 16.16
N PRO A 391 10.68 9.35 16.01
CA PRO A 391 11.19 10.00 14.80
C PRO A 391 11.07 9.17 13.51
N ARG A 392 10.60 7.90 13.59
CA ARG A 392 10.41 6.99 12.44
C ARG A 392 9.00 7.03 11.85
N GLU A 393 8.01 7.59 12.54
CA GLU A 393 6.66 7.73 11.98
C GLU A 393 6.56 8.98 11.08
N PRO A 394 5.68 8.98 10.06
CA PRO A 394 5.50 10.14 9.20
C PRO A 394 5.08 11.35 10.05
N GLN A 395 5.89 12.41 10.03
CA GLN A 395 5.56 13.63 10.75
C GLN A 395 4.19 14.16 10.30
N PRO A 396 3.30 14.56 11.22
CA PRO A 396 1.99 15.06 10.85
C PRO A 396 2.14 16.28 9.94
N GLN A 397 1.32 16.37 8.91
CA GLN A 397 1.46 17.38 7.86
C GLN A 397 0.21 18.27 7.79
N LEU A 398 0.44 19.56 7.58
CA LEU A 398 -0.59 20.56 7.42
C LEU A 398 -0.22 21.48 6.26
N THR A 399 -0.99 21.40 5.17
CA THR A 399 -0.88 22.36 4.07
C THR A 399 -1.79 23.55 4.31
N LEU A 400 -1.23 24.75 4.24
CA LEU A 400 -1.96 26.01 4.40
C LEU A 400 -1.46 27.06 3.40
N THR A 401 -2.38 27.90 2.94
CA THR A 401 -2.06 29.05 2.09
C THR A 401 -1.98 30.31 2.93
N LEU A 402 -0.88 31.04 2.80
CA LEU A 402 -0.69 32.33 3.47
C LEU A 402 -1.30 33.46 2.64
N GLY A 403 -1.88 34.44 3.32
CA GLY A 403 -2.46 35.61 2.69
C GLY A 403 -1.43 36.49 1.99
N ALA A 404 -1.92 37.47 1.21
CA ALA A 404 -1.09 38.42 0.45
C ALA A 404 -0.21 39.34 1.31
N THR A 405 -0.42 39.36 2.62
CA THR A 405 0.43 40.05 3.59
C THR A 405 0.58 39.18 4.83
N ILE A 406 1.80 39.02 5.31
CA ILE A 406 2.11 38.31 6.55
C ILE A 406 2.65 39.28 7.59
N THR A 407 2.31 39.08 8.86
CA THR A 407 2.76 39.89 10.01
C THR A 407 3.17 38.93 11.11
N GLY A 408 4.26 39.21 11.83
CA GLY A 408 4.74 38.29 12.88
C GLY A 408 3.76 38.19 14.04
N GLY A 409 3.65 37.01 14.65
CA GLY A 409 2.74 36.75 15.76
C GLY A 409 2.53 35.27 16.04
N THR A 410 1.86 34.97 17.15
CA THR A 410 1.42 33.61 17.52
C THR A 410 -0.10 33.57 17.50
N VAL A 411 -0.68 32.63 16.75
CA VAL A 411 -2.13 32.47 16.64
C VAL A 411 -2.53 31.04 17.00
N PRO A 412 -3.50 30.83 17.90
CA PRO A 412 -4.02 29.50 18.17
C PRO A 412 -4.82 29.00 16.97
N LEU A 413 -4.39 27.85 16.48
CA LEU A 413 -4.89 27.13 15.34
C LEU A 413 -5.71 25.94 15.82
N GLN A 414 -7.03 26.01 15.67
CA GLN A 414 -7.89 24.86 15.96
C GLN A 414 -7.99 23.98 14.72
N ILE A 415 -7.54 22.73 14.87
CA ILE A 415 -7.57 21.70 13.83
C ILE A 415 -8.68 20.70 14.17
N VAL A 416 -9.60 20.52 13.23
CA VAL A 416 -10.54 19.40 13.21
C VAL A 416 -10.16 18.51 12.03
N GLN A 417 -9.82 17.25 12.31
CA GLN A 417 -9.51 16.27 11.27
C GLN A 417 -10.76 15.83 10.50
N ALA A 418 -10.57 15.47 9.22
CA ALA A 418 -11.60 14.81 8.46
C ALA A 418 -11.74 13.35 8.91
N ALA A 419 -12.99 12.90 9.08
CA ALA A 419 -13.29 11.52 9.44
C ALA A 419 -14.05 10.84 8.30
N TYR A 420 -13.68 9.59 8.03
CA TYR A 420 -14.23 8.79 6.95
C TYR A 420 -14.78 7.47 7.49
N SER A 421 -15.69 6.89 6.73
CA SER A 421 -16.08 5.50 6.88
C SER A 421 -16.00 4.81 5.53
N ALA A 422 -15.46 3.59 5.49
CA ALA A 422 -15.49 2.80 4.27
C ALA A 422 -15.99 1.38 4.48
N GLN A 423 -16.53 0.83 3.41
CA GLN A 423 -17.12 -0.50 3.36
C GLN A 423 -16.64 -1.23 2.11
N LEU A 424 -16.09 -2.44 2.29
CA LEU A 424 -15.66 -3.31 1.20
C LEU A 424 -16.78 -4.29 0.83
N ASP A 425 -17.23 -4.29 -0.41
CA ASP A 425 -18.23 -5.22 -0.97
C ASP A 425 -19.44 -5.44 -0.04
N ALA A 426 -20.06 -4.35 0.41
CA ALA A 426 -21.17 -4.37 1.37
C ALA A 426 -20.85 -5.05 2.72
N GLY A 427 -19.58 -5.03 3.13
CA GLY A 427 -19.06 -5.56 4.39
C GLY A 427 -19.34 -4.71 5.62
N GLN A 428 -18.51 -4.84 6.66
CA GLN A 428 -18.63 -3.96 7.82
C GLN A 428 -18.06 -2.58 7.49
N SER A 429 -18.79 -1.52 7.84
CA SER A 429 -18.26 -0.16 7.77
C SER A 429 -17.17 0.05 8.82
N VAL A 430 -16.00 0.47 8.39
CA VAL A 430 -14.84 0.77 9.25
C VAL A 430 -14.57 2.27 9.16
N ALA A 431 -14.44 2.92 10.32
CA ALA A 431 -14.09 4.32 10.42
C ALA A 431 -12.57 4.51 10.41
N PHE A 432 -12.10 5.56 9.76
CA PHE A 432 -10.67 5.92 9.66
C PHE A 432 -10.53 7.44 9.41
N GLN A 433 -9.30 7.92 9.49
CA GLN A 433 -8.90 9.31 9.27
C GLN A 433 -7.84 9.40 8.16
N ASN A 434 -7.58 10.61 7.65
CA ASN A 434 -6.52 10.80 6.67
C ASN A 434 -5.14 10.49 7.28
N GLY A 435 -4.32 9.75 6.55
CA GLY A 435 -3.01 9.30 7.03
C GLY A 435 -3.04 7.96 7.79
N ASP A 436 -4.22 7.42 8.09
CA ASP A 436 -4.34 6.12 8.76
C ASP A 436 -3.75 4.99 7.90
N LYS A 437 -2.83 4.23 8.47
CA LYS A 437 -2.22 3.05 7.85
C LYS A 437 -2.78 1.75 8.44
N ASN A 438 -2.67 0.66 7.69
CA ASN A 438 -3.03 -0.70 8.08
C ASN A 438 -4.51 -0.93 8.44
N ILE A 439 -5.42 -0.21 7.80
CA ILE A 439 -6.86 -0.33 8.06
C ILE A 439 -7.39 -1.59 7.36
N GLN A 440 -7.96 -2.50 8.14
CA GLN A 440 -8.48 -3.76 7.64
C GLN A 440 -9.98 -3.68 7.36
N PHE A 441 -10.35 -4.04 6.12
CA PHE A 441 -11.73 -4.18 5.69
C PHE A 441 -12.06 -5.65 5.51
N ARG A 442 -13.30 -6.02 5.81
CA ARG A 442 -13.84 -7.37 5.60
C ARG A 442 -14.98 -7.31 4.59
N SER A 443 -14.95 -8.19 3.58
CA SER A 443 -15.99 -8.30 2.55
C SER A 443 -17.33 -8.75 3.15
N GLY A 444 -18.42 -8.23 2.60
CA GLY A 444 -19.77 -8.54 3.02
C GLY A 444 -20.37 -9.79 2.40
N THR A 445 -21.64 -10.04 2.72
CA THR A 445 -22.44 -11.16 2.19
C THR A 445 -23.30 -10.76 0.97
N GLY A 446 -23.13 -9.53 0.45
CA GLY A 446 -23.91 -8.99 -0.67
C GLY A 446 -23.13 -8.92 -1.99
N GLY A 447 -23.83 -8.88 -3.13
CA GLY A 447 -23.22 -8.55 -4.43
C GLY A 447 -22.55 -9.69 -5.20
N GLY A 448 -22.64 -10.93 -4.74
CA GLY A 448 -22.01 -12.08 -5.40
C GLY A 448 -20.54 -12.31 -5.00
N PHE A 449 -20.04 -11.58 -4.00
CA PHE A 449 -18.69 -11.73 -3.46
C PHE A 449 -18.64 -12.78 -2.34
N PRO A 450 -17.50 -13.48 -2.17
CA PRO A 450 -17.31 -14.38 -1.03
C PRO A 450 -17.22 -13.59 0.28
N SER A 451 -17.94 -14.02 1.31
CA SER A 451 -17.99 -13.32 2.59
C SER A 451 -16.79 -13.63 3.48
N GLY A 452 -16.28 -12.61 4.17
CA GLY A 452 -15.23 -12.76 5.17
C GLY A 452 -13.80 -12.72 4.64
N GLU A 453 -13.63 -12.34 3.36
CA GLU A 453 -12.33 -11.97 2.80
C GLU A 453 -11.89 -10.62 3.36
N THR A 454 -10.59 -10.39 3.43
CA THR A 454 -9.97 -9.22 4.05
C THR A 454 -9.10 -8.48 3.06
N VAL A 455 -8.98 -7.17 3.21
CA VAL A 455 -7.92 -6.36 2.59
C VAL A 455 -7.43 -5.33 3.60
N THR A 456 -6.13 -5.09 3.61
CA THR A 456 -5.52 -4.02 4.40
C THR A 456 -5.19 -2.87 3.46
N LEU A 457 -5.63 -1.67 3.80
CA LEU A 457 -5.42 -0.46 3.00
C LEU A 457 -4.73 0.59 3.84
N ASP A 458 -3.94 1.42 3.15
CA ASP A 458 -3.34 2.63 3.68
C ASP A 458 -4.03 3.83 3.06
N PHE A 459 -4.33 4.82 3.89
CA PHE A 459 -4.96 6.06 3.48
C PHE A 459 -3.94 7.18 3.59
N ASP A 460 -3.73 7.89 2.49
CA ASP A 460 -2.88 9.06 2.42
C ASP A 460 -3.53 10.23 3.16
N ALA A 461 -2.70 11.23 3.44
CA ALA A 461 -3.10 12.51 3.96
C ALA A 461 -4.17 13.17 3.08
N THR A 462 -4.17 12.99 1.75
CA THR A 462 -4.85 13.90 0.81
C THR A 462 -6.29 13.57 0.40
N ILE A 463 -6.96 12.55 0.97
CA ILE A 463 -8.34 12.22 0.58
C ILE A 463 -9.24 13.45 0.78
N ASN A 464 -9.88 13.90 -0.30
CA ASN A 464 -10.79 15.04 -0.30
C ASN A 464 -12.13 14.63 -0.91
N LEU A 465 -13.11 14.47 -0.03
CA LEU A 465 -14.52 14.26 -0.34
C LEU A 465 -15.31 15.43 0.25
N GLY A 466 -16.51 15.70 -0.26
CA GLY A 466 -17.45 16.60 0.41
C GLY A 466 -18.16 15.89 1.57
N THR A 467 -18.60 16.63 2.58
CA THR A 467 -19.33 16.04 3.73
C THR A 467 -20.58 15.32 3.26
N GLY A 468 -20.76 14.07 3.71
CA GLY A 468 -21.88 13.22 3.29
C GLY A 468 -21.80 12.73 1.85
N THR A 469 -20.70 12.97 1.13
CA THR A 469 -20.47 12.38 -0.20
C THR A 469 -19.76 11.02 -0.08
N SER A 470 -20.19 10.08 -0.91
CA SER A 470 -19.60 8.74 -1.03
C SER A 470 -18.94 8.59 -2.39
N ARG A 471 -17.79 7.90 -2.43
CA ARG A 471 -17.11 7.51 -3.66
C ARG A 471 -16.71 6.05 -3.59
N THR A 472 -16.88 5.35 -4.71
CA THR A 472 -16.46 3.96 -4.85
C THR A 472 -15.07 3.90 -5.47
N PHE A 473 -14.15 3.27 -4.77
CA PHE A 473 -12.83 2.89 -5.25
C PHE A 473 -12.91 1.45 -5.77
N VAL A 474 -12.31 1.21 -6.92
CA VAL A 474 -12.25 -0.12 -7.52
C VAL A 474 -10.95 -0.77 -7.09
N ILE A 475 -11.02 -1.91 -6.40
CA ILE A 475 -9.86 -2.69 -5.99
C ILE A 475 -9.76 -3.88 -6.95
N SER A 476 -8.72 -3.91 -7.77
CA SER A 476 -8.38 -5.09 -8.56
C SER A 476 -7.42 -5.95 -7.75
N ALA A 477 -7.89 -7.11 -7.29
CA ALA A 477 -7.12 -8.05 -6.50
C ALA A 477 -6.71 -9.27 -7.34
N VAL A 478 -5.50 -9.78 -7.09
CA VAL A 478 -4.99 -11.04 -7.60
C VAL A 478 -4.56 -11.89 -6.41
N ASN A 479 -5.26 -13.00 -6.20
CA ASN A 479 -4.91 -13.97 -5.18
C ASN A 479 -3.91 -14.99 -5.75
N GLN A 480 -2.68 -14.96 -5.24
CA GLN A 480 -1.61 -15.89 -5.62
C GLN A 480 -1.25 -16.85 -4.48
N SER A 481 -2.11 -16.93 -3.46
CA SER A 481 -1.88 -17.79 -2.31
C SER A 481 -1.84 -19.26 -2.70
N LEU A 482 -0.90 -20.00 -2.13
CA LEU A 482 -0.81 -21.45 -2.30
C LEU A 482 -1.95 -22.13 -1.55
N ASN A 483 -2.67 -23.01 -2.25
CA ASN A 483 -3.84 -23.72 -1.73
C ASN A 483 -3.50 -25.15 -1.30
N PHE A 484 -3.84 -25.49 -0.06
CA PHE A 484 -3.65 -26.83 0.50
C PHE A 484 -5.00 -27.44 0.86
N GLN A 485 -5.32 -28.58 0.25
CA GLN A 485 -6.47 -29.41 0.60
C GLN A 485 -6.12 -30.23 1.85
N ILE A 486 -6.57 -29.77 3.01
CA ILE A 486 -6.28 -30.32 4.33
C ILE A 486 -7.50 -31.02 4.94
N GLY A 487 -8.39 -31.52 4.10
CA GLY A 487 -9.53 -32.33 4.53
C GLY A 487 -9.99 -33.30 3.46
N ALA A 488 -10.76 -34.31 3.87
CA ALA A 488 -11.23 -35.38 2.99
C ALA A 488 -12.34 -34.93 2.02
N ASN A 489 -13.01 -33.80 2.28
CA ASN A 489 -14.14 -33.32 1.50
C ASN A 489 -13.80 -32.07 0.68
N ALA A 490 -14.51 -31.88 -0.43
CA ALA A 490 -14.34 -30.72 -1.30
C ALA A 490 -14.49 -29.39 -0.53
N GLY A 491 -13.59 -28.44 -0.78
CA GLY A 491 -13.61 -27.10 -0.18
C GLY A 491 -12.94 -27.00 1.20
N GLN A 492 -12.44 -28.10 1.77
CA GLN A 492 -11.69 -28.09 3.03
C GLN A 492 -10.22 -27.69 2.80
N ASN A 493 -10.03 -26.41 2.48
CA ASN A 493 -8.73 -25.86 2.12
C ASN A 493 -8.22 -24.83 3.12
N VAL A 494 -6.90 -24.70 3.20
CA VAL A 494 -6.22 -23.58 3.84
C VAL A 494 -5.23 -23.00 2.84
N ARG A 495 -5.10 -21.67 2.83
CA ARG A 495 -4.21 -20.94 1.93
C ARG A 495 -3.13 -20.21 2.71
N VAL A 496 -1.98 -20.04 2.09
CA VAL A 496 -0.87 -19.21 2.59
C VAL A 496 -0.34 -18.35 1.46
N ALA A 497 -0.07 -17.08 1.76
CA ALA A 497 0.57 -16.14 0.85
C ALA A 497 1.99 -15.85 1.34
N PHE A 498 2.85 -15.49 0.39
CA PHE A 498 4.21 -15.03 0.70
C PHE A 498 4.41 -13.65 0.08
N GLY A 499 4.83 -12.68 0.88
CA GLY A 499 5.21 -11.36 0.35
C GLY A 499 6.44 -11.41 -0.55
N ASP A 500 6.61 -10.38 -1.38
CA ASP A 500 7.90 -10.09 -2.01
C ASP A 500 8.85 -9.50 -0.96
N LEU A 501 9.89 -10.25 -0.63
CA LEU A 501 10.91 -9.88 0.35
C LEU A 501 12.27 -9.70 -0.31
N SER A 502 12.27 -9.37 -1.60
CA SER A 502 13.46 -8.87 -2.29
C SER A 502 13.85 -7.49 -1.76
N ALA A 503 15.13 -7.13 -1.90
CA ALA A 503 15.62 -5.84 -1.41
C ALA A 503 14.95 -4.62 -2.08
N ASN A 504 14.36 -4.81 -3.26
CA ASN A 504 13.63 -3.74 -3.97
C ASN A 504 12.26 -3.46 -3.38
N ASN A 505 11.66 -4.43 -2.70
CA ASN A 505 10.30 -4.33 -2.16
C ASN A 505 10.27 -4.25 -0.63
N LEU A 506 11.42 -4.39 0.03
CA LEU A 506 11.58 -4.20 1.47
C LEU A 506 11.83 -2.72 1.82
N GLY A 507 11.08 -2.18 2.77
CA GLY A 507 11.13 -0.77 3.18
C GLY A 507 9.87 0.01 2.79
N PHE A 508 9.98 1.32 2.58
CA PHE A 508 8.85 2.18 2.21
C PHE A 508 8.77 2.32 0.68
N THR A 509 8.03 1.42 0.03
CA THR A 509 7.96 1.32 -1.44
C THR A 509 7.29 2.51 -2.13
N ASP A 510 6.37 3.18 -1.43
CA ASP A 510 5.59 4.31 -1.97
C ASP A 510 6.10 5.68 -1.49
N GLU A 511 7.19 5.71 -0.72
CA GLU A 511 7.76 6.94 -0.18
C GLU A 511 9.06 7.29 -0.88
N THR A 512 9.22 8.58 -1.22
CA THR A 512 10.43 9.10 -1.85
C THR A 512 11.25 9.87 -0.82
N GLN A 513 12.55 9.59 -0.76
CA GLN A 513 13.53 10.34 -0.01
C GLN A 513 13.59 11.81 -0.49
N PRO A 514 14.08 12.74 0.33
CA PRO A 514 14.29 14.14 -0.08
C PRO A 514 15.20 14.34 -1.31
N ASN A 515 15.97 13.31 -1.68
CA ASN A 515 16.88 13.29 -2.83
C ASN A 515 16.23 12.73 -4.13
N GLY A 516 14.96 12.29 -4.07
CA GLY A 516 14.23 11.73 -5.22
C GLY A 516 14.31 10.20 -5.37
N ASN A 517 15.04 9.47 -4.51
CA ASN A 517 15.10 8.01 -4.53
C ASN A 517 13.97 7.37 -3.71
N THR A 518 13.58 6.14 -4.01
CA THR A 518 12.62 5.37 -3.21
C THR A 518 13.25 4.91 -1.90
N ARG A 519 12.49 4.92 -0.80
CA ARG A 519 12.95 4.54 0.55
C ARG A 519 13.00 3.01 0.75
N VAL A 520 13.71 2.28 -0.10
CA VAL A 520 13.81 0.79 -0.09
C VAL A 520 15.21 0.29 0.23
N VAL A 521 15.33 -0.97 0.67
CA VAL A 521 16.60 -1.60 1.08
C VAL A 521 17.64 -1.59 -0.03
N SER A 522 17.25 -1.76 -1.29
CA SER A 522 18.17 -1.75 -2.43
C SER A 522 18.79 -0.38 -2.75
N GLN A 523 18.21 0.71 -2.23
CA GLN A 523 18.66 2.07 -2.48
C GLN A 523 19.33 2.71 -1.26
N ILE A 524 19.71 1.90 -0.26
CA ILE A 524 20.40 2.37 0.95
C ILE A 524 21.75 3.00 0.57
N ASN A 525 21.90 4.28 0.92
CA ASN A 525 23.14 5.03 0.77
C ASN A 525 23.52 5.72 2.07
N ILE A 526 24.65 5.32 2.67
CA ILE A 526 25.15 5.79 3.96
C ILE A 526 26.29 6.80 3.86
N THR A 527 26.59 7.32 2.66
CA THR A 527 27.70 8.27 2.43
C THR A 527 27.51 9.62 3.13
N SER A 528 26.30 9.90 3.63
CA SER A 528 25.98 11.07 4.44
C SER A 528 25.35 10.66 5.76
N VAL A 529 25.47 11.50 6.79
CA VAL A 529 24.84 11.28 8.11
C VAL A 529 23.32 11.19 7.97
N THR A 530 22.72 12.02 7.11
CA THR A 530 21.29 11.94 6.78
C THR A 530 20.94 10.60 6.14
N GLY A 531 21.75 10.13 5.18
CA GLY A 531 21.58 8.83 4.54
C GLY A 531 21.74 7.64 5.49
N ALA A 532 22.66 7.72 6.45
CA ALA A 532 22.84 6.70 7.48
C ALA A 532 21.65 6.59 8.44
N ASN A 533 21.08 7.73 8.86
CA ASN A 533 19.85 7.73 9.68
C ASN A 533 18.65 7.21 8.91
N GLU A 534 18.56 7.56 7.63
CA GLU A 534 17.52 7.08 6.72
C GLU A 534 17.63 5.56 6.48
N ALA A 535 18.85 5.03 6.32
CA ALA A 535 19.10 3.60 6.22
C ALA A 535 18.61 2.83 7.47
N ILE A 536 18.78 3.39 8.67
CA ILE A 536 18.25 2.78 9.90
C ILE A 536 16.72 2.68 9.84
N ALA A 537 16.04 3.74 9.39
CA ALA A 537 14.58 3.75 9.26
C ALA A 537 14.09 2.71 8.24
N ILE A 538 14.70 2.67 7.04
CA ILE A 538 14.39 1.70 5.99
C ILE A 538 14.56 0.26 6.50
N VAL A 539 15.64 -0.01 7.23
CA VAL A 539 15.94 -1.36 7.72
C VAL A 539 15.04 -1.75 8.89
N ASP A 540 14.73 -0.82 9.80
CA ASP A 540 13.77 -1.07 10.89
C ASP A 540 12.39 -1.47 10.32
N GLU A 541 11.95 -0.76 9.28
CA GLU A 541 10.71 -1.09 8.55
C GLU A 541 10.81 -2.44 7.81
N ALA A 542 11.90 -2.71 7.09
CA ALA A 542 12.11 -4.00 6.44
C ALA A 542 12.10 -5.17 7.44
N ILE A 543 12.69 -4.99 8.64
CA ILE A 543 12.64 -5.99 9.72
C ILE A 543 11.19 -6.19 10.20
N ARG A 544 10.40 -5.12 10.32
CA ARG A 544 8.98 -5.21 10.69
C ARG A 544 8.20 -6.02 9.66
N GLN A 545 8.41 -5.78 8.37
CA GLN A 545 7.77 -6.50 7.26
C GLN A 545 8.11 -8.00 7.31
N VAL A 546 9.40 -8.34 7.42
CA VAL A 546 9.84 -9.74 7.56
C VAL A 546 9.26 -10.40 8.81
N ASN A 547 9.27 -9.73 9.97
CA ASN A 547 8.69 -10.27 11.21
C ASN A 547 7.18 -10.48 11.10
N THR A 548 6.47 -9.64 10.36
CA THR A 548 5.03 -9.79 10.09
C THR A 548 4.79 -11.04 9.26
N GLN A 549 5.56 -11.26 8.19
CA GLN A 549 5.51 -12.50 7.40
C GLN A 549 5.78 -13.74 8.28
N ARG A 550 6.84 -13.72 9.10
CA ARG A 550 7.18 -14.82 10.01
C ARG A 550 6.07 -15.12 11.02
N SER A 551 5.45 -14.07 11.56
CA SER A 551 4.33 -14.21 12.50
C SER A 551 3.13 -14.88 11.83
N ALA A 552 2.81 -14.51 10.58
CA ALA A 552 1.75 -15.13 9.80
C ALA A 552 2.04 -16.61 9.49
N LEU A 553 3.29 -16.93 9.12
CA LEU A 553 3.73 -18.31 8.88
C LEU A 553 3.69 -19.16 10.16
N GLY A 554 4.10 -18.62 11.30
CA GLY A 554 4.01 -19.30 12.60
C GLY A 554 2.56 -19.58 13.01
N ALA A 555 1.65 -18.62 12.83
CA ALA A 555 0.22 -18.83 13.08
C ALA A 555 -0.37 -19.90 12.16
N PHE A 556 0.04 -19.92 10.88
CA PHE A 556 -0.37 -20.95 9.92
C PHE A 556 0.12 -22.34 10.31
N THR A 557 1.38 -22.49 10.73
CA THR A 557 1.94 -23.76 11.23
C THR A 557 1.17 -24.25 12.46
N ASN A 558 0.93 -23.39 13.46
CA ASN A 558 0.14 -23.76 14.64
C ASN A 558 -1.26 -24.27 14.27
N ARG A 559 -1.92 -23.62 13.29
CA ARG A 559 -3.22 -24.04 12.78
C ARG A 559 -3.13 -25.39 12.06
N LEU A 560 -2.09 -25.64 11.27
CA LEU A 560 -1.89 -26.92 10.59
C LEU A 560 -1.60 -28.06 11.58
N GLU A 561 -0.79 -27.83 12.61
CA GLU A 561 -0.54 -28.82 13.67
C GLU A 561 -1.83 -29.20 14.40
N ALA A 562 -2.64 -28.21 14.78
CA ALA A 562 -3.96 -28.46 15.36
C ALA A 562 -4.86 -29.24 14.39
N THR A 563 -4.81 -28.92 13.09
CA THR A 563 -5.57 -29.63 12.06
C THR A 563 -5.10 -31.08 11.93
N ILE A 564 -3.79 -31.34 11.84
CA ILE A 564 -3.22 -32.69 11.74
C ILE A 564 -3.68 -33.55 12.92
N ASN A 565 -3.61 -33.02 14.14
CA ASN A 565 -4.09 -33.73 15.32
C ASN A 565 -5.59 -34.05 15.24
N ASN A 566 -6.42 -33.09 14.82
CA ASN A 566 -7.87 -33.30 14.65
C ASN A 566 -8.20 -34.32 13.56
N LEU A 567 -7.52 -34.26 12.40
CA LEU A 567 -7.68 -35.21 11.31
C LEU A 567 -7.21 -36.61 11.71
N GLY A 568 -6.11 -36.70 12.45
CA GLY A 568 -5.59 -37.96 13.00
C GLY A 568 -6.59 -38.63 13.94
N VAL A 569 -7.15 -37.86 14.88
CA VAL A 569 -8.21 -38.35 15.78
C VAL A 569 -9.46 -38.75 15.00
N ALA A 570 -9.86 -37.99 13.97
CA ALA A 570 -10.98 -38.35 13.11
C ALA A 570 -10.70 -39.66 12.34
N ALA A 571 -9.51 -39.82 11.77
CA ALA A 571 -9.10 -41.03 11.07
C ALA A 571 -9.08 -42.25 11.99
N GLU A 572 -8.58 -42.09 13.22
CA GLU A 572 -8.58 -43.14 14.25
C GLU A 572 -10.02 -43.56 14.62
N ASN A 573 -10.90 -42.60 14.89
CA ASN A 573 -12.30 -42.86 15.22
C ASN A 573 -13.07 -43.56 14.08
N LEU A 574 -12.81 -43.16 12.84
CA LEU A 574 -13.39 -43.82 11.67
C LEU A 574 -12.79 -45.22 11.46
N THR A 575 -11.49 -45.40 11.70
CA THR A 575 -10.84 -46.72 11.63
C THR A 575 -11.41 -47.68 12.67
N ALA A 576 -11.60 -47.21 13.91
CA ALA A 576 -12.26 -48.00 14.95
C ALA A 576 -13.72 -48.33 14.60
N SER A 577 -14.42 -47.41 13.92
CA SER A 577 -15.78 -47.65 13.44
C SER A 577 -15.83 -48.65 12.28
N GLU A 578 -14.87 -48.58 11.37
CA GLU A 578 -14.71 -49.50 10.24
C GLU A 578 -14.39 -50.91 10.75
N SER A 579 -13.44 -51.05 11.68
CA SER A 579 -13.11 -52.30 12.37
C SER A 579 -14.32 -52.93 13.05
N ARG A 580 -15.13 -52.16 13.81
CA ARG A 580 -16.37 -52.68 14.43
C ARG A 580 -17.38 -53.24 13.43
N ILE A 581 -17.39 -52.72 12.20
CA ILE A 581 -18.31 -53.16 11.14
C ILE A 581 -17.72 -54.37 10.42
N ARG A 582 -16.43 -54.33 10.08
CA ARG A 582 -15.82 -55.25 9.13
C ARG A 582 -15.00 -56.35 9.77
N ASP A 583 -14.40 -56.15 10.93
CA ASP A 583 -13.52 -57.15 11.55
C ASP A 583 -14.30 -58.32 12.14
N ALA A 584 -13.74 -59.51 12.00
CA ALA A 584 -14.25 -60.72 12.61
C ALA A 584 -13.68 -60.91 14.02
N ASP A 585 -14.53 -61.29 14.97
CA ASP A 585 -14.08 -61.85 16.24
C ASP A 585 -13.46 -63.23 16.00
N ILE A 586 -12.14 -63.29 16.02
CA ILE A 586 -11.36 -64.51 15.76
C ILE A 586 -11.68 -65.61 16.77
N ALA A 587 -11.94 -65.27 18.05
CA ALA A 587 -12.28 -66.27 19.06
C ALA A 587 -13.66 -66.89 18.79
N PHE A 588 -14.62 -66.07 18.35
CA PHE A 588 -15.93 -66.57 17.96
C PHE A 588 -15.89 -67.38 16.65
N GLU A 589 -15.18 -66.90 15.62
CA GLU A 589 -15.10 -67.61 14.33
C GLU A 589 -14.28 -68.90 14.41
N THR A 590 -13.23 -68.98 15.24
CA THR A 590 -12.50 -70.24 15.52
C THR A 590 -13.39 -71.26 16.23
N THR A 591 -14.25 -70.82 17.16
CA THR A 591 -15.24 -71.68 17.81
C THR A 591 -16.27 -72.20 16.80
N ARG A 592 -16.78 -71.33 15.91
CA ARG A 592 -17.70 -71.74 14.82
C ARG A 592 -17.04 -72.70 13.85
N PHE A 593 -15.81 -72.42 13.43
CA PHE A 593 -15.02 -73.30 12.57
C PHE A 593 -14.87 -74.68 13.20
N THR A 594 -14.46 -74.75 14.46
CA THR A 594 -14.28 -76.01 15.20
C THR A 594 -15.61 -76.77 15.34
N ARG A 595 -16.71 -76.08 15.65
CA ARG A 595 -18.06 -76.68 15.71
C ARG A 595 -18.48 -77.25 14.35
N ASN A 596 -18.29 -76.49 13.27
CA ASN A 596 -18.66 -76.91 11.91
C ASN A 596 -17.80 -78.08 11.43
N GLN A 597 -16.51 -78.10 11.81
CA GLN A 597 -15.61 -79.22 11.54
C GLN A 597 -16.12 -80.50 12.23
N ILE A 598 -16.49 -80.42 13.51
CA ILE A 598 -17.06 -81.56 14.26
C ILE A 598 -18.40 -82.00 13.64
N LEU A 599 -19.24 -81.06 13.21
CA LEU A 599 -20.53 -81.35 12.55
C LEU A 599 -20.37 -82.01 11.18
N ILE A 600 -19.34 -81.67 10.40
CA ILE A 600 -19.03 -82.37 9.13
C ILE A 600 -18.59 -83.80 9.41
N GLN A 601 -17.68 -84.02 10.38
CA GLN A 601 -17.26 -85.37 10.77
C GLN A 601 -18.44 -86.21 11.29
N SER A 602 -19.32 -85.59 12.09
CA SER A 602 -20.55 -86.22 12.60
C SER A 602 -21.56 -86.48 11.49
N GLY A 603 -21.74 -85.54 10.56
CA GLY A 603 -22.67 -85.66 9.45
C GLY A 603 -22.25 -86.74 8.44
N ILE A 604 -20.94 -86.92 8.19
CA ILE A 604 -20.41 -88.02 7.36
C ILE A 604 -20.73 -89.37 8.02
N SER A 605 -20.56 -89.45 9.34
CA SER A 605 -20.89 -90.64 10.13
C SER A 605 -22.39 -90.95 10.10
N ILE A 606 -23.27 -89.94 10.26
CA ILE A 606 -24.73 -90.07 10.17
C ILE A 606 -25.19 -90.41 8.75
N LEU A 607 -24.56 -89.85 7.71
CA LEU A 607 -24.85 -90.19 6.32
C LEU A 607 -24.49 -91.66 6.03
N GLY A 608 -23.34 -92.11 6.55
CA GLY A 608 -22.96 -93.52 6.54
C GLY A 608 -24.01 -94.39 7.23
N GLN A 609 -24.42 -94.03 8.45
CA GLN A 609 -25.41 -94.77 9.22
C GLN A 609 -26.82 -94.75 8.61
N ALA A 610 -27.23 -93.63 8.02
CA ALA A 610 -28.50 -93.48 7.31
C ALA A 610 -28.53 -94.32 6.03
N ASN A 611 -27.38 -94.60 5.41
CA ASN A 611 -27.27 -95.50 4.25
C ASN A 611 -27.18 -96.99 4.65
N LEU A 612 -26.77 -97.32 5.88
CA LEU A 612 -26.74 -98.69 6.39
C LEU A 612 -28.15 -99.27 6.62
N LEU A 613 -29.14 -98.47 7.05
CA LEU A 613 -30.51 -98.96 7.29
C LEU A 613 -31.18 -99.54 6.03
N PRO A 614 -31.21 -98.83 4.88
CA PRO A 614 -31.72 -99.39 3.63
C PRO A 614 -30.85 -100.52 3.10
N GLN A 615 -29.52 -100.47 3.25
CA GLN A 615 -28.61 -101.54 2.79
C GLN A 615 -28.79 -102.84 3.57
N ASN A 616 -29.00 -102.77 4.89
CA ASN A 616 -29.31 -103.94 5.72
C ASN A 616 -30.67 -104.54 5.34
N VAL A 617 -31.66 -103.73 5.00
CA VAL A 617 -32.96 -104.23 4.51
C VAL A 617 -32.85 -104.82 3.11
N LEU A 618 -32.05 -104.24 2.21
CA LEU A 618 -31.79 -104.77 0.87
C LEU A 618 -30.99 -106.09 0.92
N SER A 619 -30.04 -106.20 1.86
CA SER A 619 -29.27 -107.42 2.16
C SER A 619 -30.12 -108.54 2.76
N LEU A 620 -31.28 -108.22 3.35
CA LEU A 620 -32.24 -109.19 3.92
C LEU A 620 -33.33 -109.61 2.91
N LEU A 621 -33.39 -108.96 1.74
CA LEU A 621 -34.35 -109.20 0.66
C LEU A 621 -33.71 -109.78 -0.63
N GLY A 622 -32.38 -109.93 -0.64
CA GLY A 622 -31.59 -110.53 -1.73
C GLY A 622 -31.26 -111.99 -1.46
#